data_AF-X1BTY5-F1
#
_entry.id   AF-X1BTY5-F1
#
_cell.length_a   1.000
_cell.length_b   1.000
_cell.length_c   1.000
_cell.angle_alpha   90.00
_cell.angle_beta   90.00
_cell.angle_gamma   90.00
#
_symmetry.space_group_name_H-M   'P 1'
#
loop_
_entity.id
_entity.type
_entity.pdbx_description
1 polymer ?
#
loop_
_entity_poly.entity_id
_entity_poly.type
_entity_poly.pdbx_seq_one_letter_code
_entity_poly.pdbx_strand_id
1 'polypeptide(L)'
;MGLMVALACLPWGAYGEAPSAADIEFFERAVRPVLAENCFKCHGPEKQKAGLRLDHIASILEGSDSGKVVVPGAPESSLLVEAIGYANVDLQMPPKKGKLSDAAIADLTRWVAMGAPWPEEAVAQTAAAEAAFDLAERRASHWAWQALA
;
A
#
# COMPACT_ATOMS: atom_id res chain seq x y z
N MET A 1 -35.66 43.21 -1.40
CA MET A 1 -34.23 43.06 -1.08
C MET A 1 -33.88 41.58 -1.21
N GLY A 2 -33.43 41.14 -2.39
CA GLY A 2 -33.02 39.76 -2.63
C GLY A 2 -31.53 39.60 -2.36
N LEU A 3 -31.18 38.78 -1.37
CA LEU A 3 -29.79 38.49 -1.01
C LEU A 3 -29.26 37.45 -2.00
N MET A 4 -28.39 37.88 -2.93
CA MET A 4 -27.61 36.98 -3.77
C MET A 4 -26.55 36.28 -2.91
N VAL A 5 -26.71 34.99 -2.67
CA VAL A 5 -25.66 34.15 -2.09
C VAL A 5 -24.67 33.86 -3.21
N ALA A 6 -23.52 34.54 -3.19
CA ALA A 6 -22.39 34.19 -4.04
C ALA A 6 -21.77 32.89 -3.53
N LEU A 7 -22.00 31.78 -4.22
CA LEU A 7 -21.20 30.57 -4.06
C LEU A 7 -19.79 30.89 -4.56
N ALA A 8 -18.87 31.13 -3.63
CA ALA A 8 -17.45 31.08 -3.93
C ALA A 8 -17.07 29.62 -4.18
N CYS A 9 -16.83 29.27 -5.45
CA CYS A 9 -16.10 28.06 -5.81
C CYS A 9 -14.67 28.20 -5.29
N LEU A 10 -14.40 27.68 -4.10
CA LEU A 10 -13.04 27.44 -3.65
C LEU A 10 -12.40 26.43 -4.62
N PRO A 11 -11.23 26.73 -5.22
CA PRO A 11 -10.56 25.80 -6.10
C PRO A 11 -10.18 24.57 -5.29
N TRP A 12 -10.75 23.43 -5.68
CA TRP A 12 -10.35 22.12 -5.20
C TRP A 12 -8.85 21.97 -5.48
N GLY A 13 -8.06 21.72 -4.44
CA GLY A 13 -6.61 21.62 -4.55
C GLY A 13 -6.18 20.68 -5.67
N ALA A 14 -5.21 21.12 -6.46
CA ALA A 14 -4.61 20.35 -7.54
C ALA A 14 -3.87 19.14 -6.96
N TYR A 15 -4.54 17.99 -6.92
CA TYR A 15 -3.88 16.70 -6.89
C TYR A 15 -3.64 16.30 -8.35
N GLY A 16 -2.40 16.38 -8.83
CA GLY A 16 -2.11 15.89 -10.18
C GLY A 16 -0.85 16.40 -10.88
N GLU A 17 0.21 16.79 -10.16
CA GLU A 17 1.51 16.92 -10.82
C GLU A 17 2.22 15.56 -10.75
N ALA A 18 2.75 15.09 -11.88
CA ALA A 18 3.55 13.87 -11.91
C ALA A 18 4.80 14.07 -11.02
N PRO A 19 5.29 13.00 -10.34
CA PRO A 19 6.46 13.12 -9.48
C PRO A 19 7.67 13.58 -10.28
N SER A 20 8.42 14.54 -9.74
CA SER A 20 9.65 15.03 -10.37
C SER A 20 10.77 14.00 -10.26
N ALA A 21 11.83 14.16 -11.06
CA ALA A 21 13.01 13.30 -10.97
C ALA A 21 13.65 13.31 -9.56
N ALA A 22 13.60 14.44 -8.87
CA ALA A 22 14.10 14.56 -7.50
C ALA A 22 13.22 13.80 -6.49
N ASP A 23 11.90 13.78 -6.71
CA ASP A 23 10.97 13.01 -5.87
C ASP A 23 11.21 11.50 -6.02
N ILE A 24 11.44 11.05 -7.26
CA ILE A 24 11.80 9.66 -7.55
C ILE A 24 13.17 9.31 -6.95
N GLU A 25 14.18 10.18 -7.09
CA GLU A 25 15.49 9.94 -6.48
C GLU A 25 15.38 9.79 -4.95
N PHE A 26 14.60 10.68 -4.31
CA PHE A 26 14.35 10.58 -2.87
C PHE A 26 13.70 9.25 -2.50
N PHE A 27 12.66 8.84 -3.23
CA PHE A 27 12.02 7.55 -3.01
C PHE A 27 13.01 6.38 -3.15
N GLU A 28 13.79 6.33 -4.24
CA GLU A 28 14.74 5.24 -4.48
C GLU A 28 15.83 5.14 -3.42
N ARG A 29 16.31 6.28 -2.92
CA ARG A 29 17.46 6.31 -1.99
C ARG A 29 17.06 6.23 -0.53
N ALA A 30 15.95 6.84 -0.14
CA ALA A 30 15.55 6.97 1.26
C ALA A 30 14.39 6.04 1.64
N VAL A 31 13.46 5.77 0.73
CA VAL A 31 12.20 5.08 1.05
C VAL A 31 12.23 3.61 0.68
N ARG A 32 12.55 3.29 -0.59
CA ARG A 32 12.54 1.91 -1.09
C ARG A 32 13.42 0.97 -0.26
N PRO A 33 14.63 1.34 0.19
CA PRO A 33 15.44 0.46 1.04
C PRO A 33 14.77 0.15 2.39
N VAL A 34 14.12 1.13 3.00
CA VAL A 34 13.39 0.95 4.27
C VAL A 34 12.22 -0.01 4.09
N LEU A 35 11.42 0.17 3.03
CA LEU A 35 10.31 -0.72 2.70
C LEU A 35 10.80 -2.15 2.41
N ALA A 36 11.86 -2.28 1.62
CA ALA A 36 12.42 -3.58 1.27
C ALA A 36 12.95 -4.35 2.48
N GLU A 37 13.69 -3.67 3.35
CA GLU A 37 14.32 -4.29 4.52
C GLU A 37 13.33 -4.61 5.64
N ASN A 38 12.29 -3.79 5.82
CA ASN A 38 11.45 -3.84 7.02
C ASN A 38 10.00 -4.28 6.74
N CYS A 39 9.50 -4.16 5.51
CA CYS A 39 8.09 -4.35 5.20
C CYS A 39 7.83 -5.58 4.31
N PHE A 40 8.59 -5.74 3.22
CA PHE A 40 8.24 -6.70 2.14
C PHE A 40 8.19 -8.17 2.59
N LYS A 41 8.96 -8.55 3.61
CA LYS A 41 8.94 -9.92 4.16
C LYS A 41 7.53 -10.36 4.63
N CYS A 42 6.70 -9.42 5.06
CA CYS A 42 5.35 -9.68 5.55
C CYS A 42 4.24 -9.05 4.70
N HIS A 43 4.57 -8.00 3.94
CA HIS A 43 3.66 -7.18 3.15
C HIS A 43 4.21 -6.98 1.74
N GLY A 44 4.60 -8.07 1.09
CA GLY A 44 5.21 -8.09 -0.23
C GLY A 44 4.61 -9.18 -1.11
N PRO A 45 5.27 -9.51 -2.23
CA PRO A 45 4.71 -10.38 -3.26
C PRO A 45 4.40 -11.81 -2.76
N GLU A 46 5.27 -12.34 -1.90
CA GLU A 46 5.17 -13.71 -1.36
C GLU A 46 4.24 -13.82 -0.16
N LYS A 47 4.01 -12.72 0.55
CA LYS A 47 3.22 -12.70 1.77
C LYS A 47 2.54 -11.35 1.95
N GLN A 48 1.22 -11.38 2.08
CA GLN A 48 0.38 -10.20 2.23
C GLN A 48 -0.41 -10.31 3.53
N LYS A 49 0.26 -10.07 4.66
CA LYS A 49 -0.44 -10.07 5.96
C LYS A 49 -1.49 -8.97 5.98
N ALA A 50 -2.69 -9.31 6.46
CA ALA A 50 -3.85 -8.41 6.49
C ALA A 50 -4.18 -7.83 5.10
N GLY A 51 -4.00 -8.63 4.04
CA GLY A 51 -4.28 -8.22 2.66
C GLY A 51 -3.36 -7.12 2.12
N LEU A 52 -2.32 -6.72 2.86
CA LEU A 52 -1.48 -5.57 2.49
C LEU A 52 -0.24 -5.98 1.68
N ARG A 53 -0.01 -5.26 0.58
CA ARG A 53 1.19 -5.36 -0.27
C ARG A 53 1.81 -3.97 -0.49
N LEU A 54 3.10 -3.81 -0.16
CA LEU A 54 3.81 -2.53 -0.12
C LEU A 54 4.94 -2.40 -1.16
N ASP A 55 5.17 -3.41 -2.02
CA ASP A 55 6.22 -3.38 -3.05
C ASP A 55 5.77 -2.77 -4.38
N HIS A 56 4.53 -2.28 -4.47
CA HIS A 56 4.01 -1.66 -5.69
C HIS A 56 2.94 -0.61 -5.39
N ILE A 57 2.99 0.53 -6.09
CA ILE A 57 2.10 1.68 -5.83
C ILE A 57 0.61 1.34 -5.95
N ALA A 58 0.21 0.59 -6.98
CA ALA A 58 -1.19 0.18 -7.16
C ALA A 58 -1.74 -0.55 -5.93
N SER A 59 -0.97 -1.47 -5.34
CA SER A 59 -1.37 -2.21 -4.15
C SER A 59 -1.32 -1.37 -2.87
N ILE A 60 -0.34 -0.46 -2.75
CA ILE A 60 -0.29 0.51 -1.65
C ILE A 60 -1.56 1.38 -1.64
N LEU A 61 -1.97 1.85 -2.82
CA LEU A 61 -3.16 2.68 -2.98
C LEU A 61 -4.45 1.89 -2.80
N GLU A 62 -4.47 0.59 -3.07
CA GLU A 62 -5.60 -0.30 -2.76
C GLU A 62 -5.82 -0.34 -1.24
N GLY A 63 -4.77 -0.66 -0.48
CA GLY A 63 -4.75 -0.66 0.98
C GLY A 63 -4.59 -2.05 1.59
N SER A 64 -5.23 -2.26 2.74
CA SER A 64 -5.27 -3.53 3.47
C SER A 64 -6.71 -3.92 3.78
N ASP A 65 -6.90 -5.06 4.45
CA ASP A 65 -8.21 -5.48 4.98
C ASP A 65 -8.84 -4.44 5.93
N SER A 66 -8.02 -3.56 6.51
CA SER A 66 -8.45 -2.46 7.40
C SER A 66 -8.66 -1.12 6.67
N GLY A 67 -8.55 -1.09 5.34
CA GLY A 67 -8.73 0.11 4.52
C GLY A 67 -7.41 0.77 4.07
N LYS A 68 -7.43 2.09 3.88
CA LYS A 68 -6.28 2.82 3.33
C LYS A 68 -5.11 2.84 4.31
N VAL A 69 -3.97 2.32 3.87
CA VAL A 69 -2.73 2.30 4.66
C VAL A 69 -1.88 3.55 4.41
N VAL A 70 -1.86 4.02 3.17
CA VAL A 70 -1.23 5.28 2.76
C VAL A 70 -2.29 6.17 2.15
N VAL A 71 -2.39 7.40 2.66
CA VAL A 71 -3.22 8.48 2.11
C VAL A 71 -2.26 9.55 1.56
N PRO A 72 -2.07 9.61 0.23
CA PRO A 72 -1.17 10.57 -0.40
C PRO A 72 -1.41 12.02 0.04
N GLY A 73 -0.38 12.66 0.58
CA GLY A 73 -0.43 14.03 1.09
C GLY A 73 -0.97 14.18 2.51
N ALA A 74 -1.41 13.10 3.17
CA ALA A 74 -1.98 13.14 4.51
C ALA A 74 -1.34 12.10 5.44
N PRO A 75 -0.12 12.36 5.95
CA PRO A 75 0.59 11.46 6.88
C PRO A 75 -0.23 11.13 8.13
N GLU A 76 -0.86 12.14 8.73
CA GLU A 76 -1.68 11.99 9.94
C GLU A 76 -2.95 11.13 9.74
N SER A 77 -3.36 10.93 8.49
CA SER A 77 -4.49 10.07 8.12
C SER A 77 -4.04 8.70 7.58
N SER A 78 -2.73 8.42 7.60
CA SER A 78 -2.15 7.20 7.04
C SER A 78 -1.78 6.21 8.15
N LEU A 79 -2.41 5.03 8.13
CA LEU A 79 -2.12 3.95 9.09
C LEU A 79 -0.64 3.53 9.09
N LEU A 80 0.05 3.66 7.95
CA LEU A 80 1.48 3.40 7.87
C LEU A 80 2.27 4.23 8.89
N VAL A 81 1.97 5.54 8.98
CA VAL A 81 2.68 6.49 9.85
C VAL A 81 2.35 6.21 11.32
N GLU A 82 1.10 5.93 11.64
CA GLU A 82 0.67 5.51 12.98
C GLU A 82 1.39 4.24 13.45
N ALA A 83 1.46 3.24 12.57
CA ALA A 83 2.04 1.92 12.83
C ALA A 83 3.55 1.97 13.08
N ILE A 84 4.31 2.70 12.25
CA ILE A 84 5.78 2.84 12.42
C ILE A 84 6.13 3.84 13.53
N GLY A 85 5.25 4.81 13.80
CA GLY A 85 5.39 5.77 14.89
C GLY A 85 5.14 5.16 16.27
N TYR A 86 4.51 3.98 16.32
CA TYR A 86 4.08 3.29 17.55
C TYR A 86 3.03 4.11 18.33
N ALA A 87 2.23 4.91 17.64
CA ALA A 87 1.16 5.68 18.26
C ALA A 87 0.02 4.79 18.80
N ASN A 88 -0.11 3.59 18.24
CA ASN A 88 -1.11 2.59 18.61
C ASN A 88 -0.43 1.25 18.90
N VAL A 89 -0.67 0.72 20.10
CA VAL A 89 -0.05 -0.51 20.60
C VAL A 89 -0.46 -1.76 19.81
N ASP A 90 -1.63 -1.74 19.19
CA ASP A 90 -2.18 -2.88 18.45
C ASP A 90 -1.72 -2.90 16.98
N LEU A 91 -1.10 -1.80 16.49
CA LEU A 91 -0.68 -1.63 15.09
C LEU A 91 0.83 -1.46 14.91
N GLN A 92 1.63 -1.72 15.94
CA GLN A 92 3.07 -1.47 15.90
C GLN A 92 3.81 -2.31 14.83
N MET A 93 4.54 -1.63 13.95
CA MET A 93 5.32 -2.24 12.87
C MET A 93 6.75 -1.70 12.82
N PRO A 94 7.77 -2.55 12.60
CA PRO A 94 7.72 -4.00 12.42
C PRO A 94 7.73 -4.80 13.75
N PRO A 95 6.94 -5.89 13.87
CA PRO A 95 6.71 -6.58 15.14
C PRO A 95 7.90 -7.38 15.66
N LYS A 96 8.82 -7.80 14.77
CA LYS A 96 9.97 -8.65 15.14
C LYS A 96 11.29 -7.89 15.27
N LYS A 97 11.47 -6.84 14.46
CA LYS A 97 12.70 -6.04 14.45
C LYS A 97 12.63 -4.89 15.47
N GLY A 98 11.43 -4.58 16.00
CA GLY A 98 11.22 -3.42 16.84
C GLY A 98 11.07 -2.14 16.03
N LYS A 99 10.94 -1.01 16.72
CA LYS A 99 10.68 0.29 16.10
C LYS A 99 11.80 0.66 15.13
N LEU A 100 11.42 1.25 13.99
CA LEU A 100 12.37 1.81 13.03
C LEU A 100 13.17 2.96 13.65
N SER A 101 14.30 3.32 13.04
CA SER A 101 15.02 4.53 13.43
C SER A 101 14.18 5.78 13.15
N ASP A 102 14.40 6.84 13.91
CA ASP A 102 13.68 8.10 13.72
C ASP A 102 13.89 8.68 12.31
N ALA A 103 15.07 8.49 11.73
CA ALA A 103 15.36 8.87 10.35
C ALA A 103 14.49 8.11 9.34
N ALA A 104 14.38 6.79 9.48
CA ALA A 104 13.54 5.97 8.59
C ALA A 104 12.04 6.31 8.72
N ILE A 105 11.59 6.60 9.95
CA ILE A 105 10.21 7.07 10.18
C ILE A 105 9.99 8.43 9.52
N ALA A 106 10.94 9.36 9.66
CA ALA A 106 10.87 10.67 9.03
C ALA A 106 10.84 10.58 7.50
N ASP A 107 11.67 9.73 6.90
CA ASP A 107 11.70 9.54 5.44
C ASP A 107 10.38 8.96 4.91
N LEU A 108 9.82 7.94 5.58
CA LEU A 108 8.51 7.38 5.22
C LEU A 108 7.38 8.39 5.39
N THR A 109 7.39 9.15 6.49
CA THR A 109 6.38 10.20 6.75
C THR A 109 6.45 11.29 5.70
N ARG A 110 7.65 11.74 5.36
CA ARG A 110 7.90 12.72 4.30
C ARG A 110 7.42 12.20 2.95
N TRP A 111 7.73 10.95 2.62
CA TRP A 111 7.28 10.33 1.37
C TRP A 111 5.76 10.34 1.24
N VAL A 112 5.02 9.99 2.31
CA VAL A 112 3.55 10.10 2.32
C VAL A 112 3.12 11.56 2.12
N ALA A 113 3.75 12.52 2.79
CA ALA A 113 3.44 13.94 2.66
C ALA A 113 3.65 14.48 1.23
N MET A 114 4.64 13.94 0.52
CA MET A 114 4.93 14.25 -0.88
C MET A 114 3.93 13.64 -1.87
N GLY A 115 2.92 12.91 -1.40
CA GLY A 115 1.96 12.23 -2.26
C GLY A 115 2.36 10.79 -2.63
N ALA A 116 3.29 10.19 -1.88
CA ALA A 116 3.82 8.86 -2.12
C ALA A 116 4.36 8.66 -3.55
N PRO A 117 5.31 9.51 -4.02
CA PRO A 117 5.89 9.40 -5.35
C PRO A 117 6.48 8.00 -5.58
N TRP A 118 6.24 7.45 -6.76
CA TRP A 118 6.66 6.11 -7.17
C TRP A 118 7.03 6.13 -8.66
N PRO A 119 8.10 5.45 -9.09
CA PRO A 119 8.46 5.38 -10.51
C PRO A 119 7.41 4.61 -11.32
N GLU A 120 7.25 4.93 -12.60
CA GLU A 120 6.33 4.17 -13.44
C GLU A 120 6.84 2.73 -13.64
N GLU A 121 6.14 1.77 -13.04
CA GLU A 121 6.51 0.37 -13.02
C GLU A 121 5.29 -0.50 -13.35
N ALA A 122 5.52 -1.61 -14.06
CA ALA A 122 4.50 -2.63 -14.24
C ALA A 122 4.37 -3.46 -12.96
N VAL A 123 3.14 -3.80 -12.57
CA VAL A 123 2.90 -4.71 -11.44
C VAL A 123 3.47 -6.08 -11.78
N ALA A 124 4.54 -6.48 -11.11
CA ALA A 124 4.97 -7.87 -11.13
C ALA A 124 3.89 -8.71 -10.43
N GLN A 125 3.09 -9.42 -11.23
CA GLN A 125 2.14 -10.40 -10.72
C GLN A 125 2.95 -11.54 -10.11
N THR A 126 2.74 -11.84 -8.82
CA THR A 126 3.09 -13.16 -8.34
C THR A 126 2.02 -14.13 -8.81
N ALA A 127 2.45 -15.32 -9.23
CA ALA A 127 1.62 -16.44 -9.68
C ALA A 127 0.62 -16.97 -8.60
N ALA A 128 0.43 -16.24 -7.50
CA ALA A 128 -0.54 -16.56 -6.45
C ALA A 128 -1.93 -15.95 -6.72
N ALA A 129 -2.06 -15.01 -7.66
CA ALA A 129 -3.35 -14.62 -8.21
C ALA A 129 -3.77 -15.65 -9.28
N GLU A 130 -4.47 -16.69 -8.83
CA GLU A 130 -5.34 -17.57 -9.62
C GLU A 130 -4.76 -18.21 -10.90
N ALA A 131 -4.16 -19.39 -10.76
CA ALA A 131 -4.74 -20.49 -11.52
C ALA A 131 -6.13 -20.72 -10.90
N ALA A 132 -7.19 -20.23 -11.53
CA ALA A 132 -8.55 -20.39 -11.07
C ALA A 132 -8.75 -21.85 -10.63
N PHE A 133 -9.20 -22.06 -9.40
CA PHE A 133 -9.45 -23.40 -8.89
C PHE A 133 -10.69 -23.95 -9.60
N ASP A 134 -10.47 -24.62 -10.73
CA ASP A 134 -11.54 -25.20 -11.52
C ASP A 134 -12.13 -26.42 -10.78
N LEU A 135 -13.19 -26.13 -10.01
CA LEU A 135 -13.95 -27.13 -9.29
C LEU A 135 -14.60 -28.16 -10.23
N ALA A 136 -14.96 -27.77 -11.44
CA ALA A 136 -15.64 -28.64 -12.39
C ALA A 136 -14.66 -29.65 -13.01
N GLU A 137 -13.50 -29.19 -13.47
CA GLU A 137 -12.44 -30.05 -14.02
C GLU A 137 -11.96 -31.07 -12.98
N ARG A 138 -11.72 -30.62 -11.75
CA ARG A 138 -11.21 -31.49 -10.69
C ARG A 138 -12.24 -32.52 -10.25
N ARG A 139 -13.52 -32.16 -10.20
CA ARG A 139 -14.60 -33.13 -9.95
C ARG A 139 -14.70 -34.17 -11.07
N ALA A 140 -14.52 -33.76 -12.32
CA ALA A 140 -14.58 -34.67 -13.48
C ALA A 140 -13.39 -35.64 -13.53
N SER A 141 -12.20 -35.20 -13.11
CA SER A 141 -10.96 -35.97 -13.20
C SER A 141 -10.61 -36.77 -11.94
N HIS A 142 -11.19 -36.45 -10.78
CA HIS A 142 -10.79 -37.07 -9.52
C HIS A 142 -11.56 -38.37 -9.24
N TRP A 143 -10.80 -39.46 -9.06
CA TRP A 143 -11.28 -40.84 -8.89
C TRP A 143 -12.41 -41.01 -7.85
N ALA A 144 -12.38 -40.25 -6.75
CA ALA A 144 -13.37 -40.36 -5.67
C ALA A 144 -14.80 -39.91 -6.07
N TRP A 145 -14.96 -39.23 -7.21
CA TRP A 145 -16.26 -38.79 -7.73
C TRP A 145 -16.71 -39.54 -8.99
N GLN A 146 -15.97 -40.57 -9.40
CA GLN A 146 -16.37 -41.45 -10.49
C GLN A 146 -17.31 -42.54 -9.95
N ALA A 147 -18.32 -42.91 -10.74
CA ALA A 147 -19.19 -44.03 -10.38
C ALA A 147 -18.38 -45.32 -10.34
N LEU A 148 -18.55 -46.10 -9.27
CA LEU A 148 -18.00 -47.45 -9.20
C LEU A 148 -18.75 -48.31 -10.22
N ALA A 149 -18.02 -48.84 -11.20
CA ALA A 149 -18.53 -49.82 -12.16
C ALA A 149 -18.83 -51.16 -11.48
#